data_AF-A0A9D8C647-F1
#
_entry.id   AF-A0A9D8C647-F1
#
_cell.length_a   1.000
_cell.length_b   1.000
_cell.length_c   1.000
_cell.angle_alpha   90.00
_cell.angle_beta   90.00
_cell.angle_gamma   90.00
#
_symmetry.space_group_name_H-M   'P 1'
#
loop_
_entity.id
_entity.type
_entity.pdbx_description
1 polymer ?
#
loop_
_entity_poly.entity_id
_entity_poly.type
_entity_poly.pdbx_seq_one_letter_code
_entity_poly.pdbx_strand_id
1 'polypeptide(L)'
;MLHAGLALVLVLLSAPSLGQQAGVPPLKAPLHACDSLAGNPIDPGRVGPGVATAALRAEAAIQACQDAVRMFPDELRFQFQLARAFRQANRLEDALRWYTSAADRGYPGALNSLGVMYSLGEGVRADCNKAARYFSLAASHGYPAADTNLRTLACVRQV
;
A
#
# COMPACT_ATOMS: atom_id res chain seq x y z
N MET A 1 16.11 78.00 14.96
CA MET A 1 15.70 77.14 16.08
C MET A 1 14.65 76.16 15.57
N LEU A 2 14.86 74.85 15.81
CA LEU A 2 13.97 73.67 15.70
C LEU A 2 13.09 73.57 14.43
N HIS A 3 13.18 72.52 13.61
CA HIS A 3 12.63 71.16 13.76
C HIS A 3 12.97 70.43 12.43
N ALA A 4 13.05 69.12 12.25
CA ALA A 4 13.09 67.92 13.08
C ALA A 4 13.61 66.83 12.12
N GLY A 5 14.53 65.97 12.57
CA GLY A 5 14.99 64.84 11.79
C GLY A 5 13.93 63.75 11.74
N LEU A 6 13.51 63.36 10.54
CA LEU A 6 12.78 62.10 10.34
C LEU A 6 13.80 61.03 9.93
N ALA A 7 14.22 60.23 10.91
CA ALA A 7 14.91 58.96 10.65
C ALA A 7 13.87 57.93 10.21
N LEU A 8 13.91 57.53 8.94
CA LEU A 8 13.11 56.45 8.39
C LEU A 8 13.67 55.11 8.93
N VAL A 9 13.14 54.64 10.05
CA VAL A 9 13.41 53.28 10.55
C VAL A 9 12.57 52.31 9.72
N LEU A 10 13.18 51.72 8.69
CA LEU A 10 12.61 50.62 7.93
C LEU A 10 12.62 49.39 8.84
N VAL A 11 11.49 49.09 9.48
CA VAL A 11 11.29 47.84 10.22
C VAL A 11 11.19 46.72 9.19
N LEU A 12 12.26 45.97 9.01
CA LEU A 12 12.27 44.70 8.28
C LEU A 12 11.37 43.72 9.06
N LEU A 13 10.13 43.55 8.61
CA LEU A 13 9.27 42.45 9.01
C LEU A 13 9.87 41.15 8.46
N SER A 14 10.77 40.54 9.23
CA SER A 14 11.18 39.16 9.04
C SER A 14 9.95 38.28 9.27
N ALA A 15 9.34 37.81 8.18
CA ALA A 15 8.30 36.80 8.22
C ALA A 15 8.86 35.56 8.95
N PRO A 16 8.15 35.01 9.95
CA PRO A 16 8.58 33.76 10.55
C PRO A 16 8.51 32.67 9.49
N SER A 17 9.63 32.01 9.26
CA SER A 17 9.71 30.76 8.52
C SER A 17 8.66 29.80 9.09
N LEU A 18 7.82 29.22 8.24
CA LEU A 18 6.92 28.12 8.57
C LEU A 18 7.75 26.88 8.92
N GLY A 19 8.34 26.90 10.11
CA GLY A 19 8.86 25.73 10.79
C GLY A 19 7.69 24.93 11.33
N GLN A 20 7.69 23.65 10.99
CA GLN A 20 7.35 22.57 11.93
C GLN A 20 5.98 22.69 12.62
N GLN A 21 4.90 22.43 11.90
CA GLN A 21 3.65 21.96 12.53
C GLN A 21 3.83 20.49 12.93
N ALA A 22 4.40 20.28 14.12
CA ALA A 22 4.23 19.01 14.82
C ALA A 22 2.78 18.92 15.31
N GLY A 23 2.07 17.84 14.96
CA GLY A 23 0.98 17.35 15.82
C GLY A 23 -0.44 17.25 15.26
N VAL A 24 -0.69 17.35 13.95
CA VAL A 24 -1.96 16.83 13.40
C VAL A 24 -1.69 15.41 12.89
N PRO A 25 -2.24 14.33 13.51
CA PRO A 25 -2.19 13.03 12.88
C PRO A 25 -2.83 13.17 11.49
N PRO A 26 -2.20 12.67 10.41
CA PRO A 26 -2.76 12.86 9.08
C PRO A 26 -4.20 12.38 9.10
N LEU A 27 -5.14 13.24 8.70
CA LEU A 27 -6.51 12.83 8.44
C LEU A 27 -6.39 11.60 7.55
N LYS A 28 -6.96 10.45 7.95
CA LYS A 28 -6.96 9.25 7.09
C LYS A 28 -7.41 9.71 5.71
N ALA A 29 -6.59 9.41 4.69
CA ALA A 29 -6.88 9.81 3.31
C ALA A 29 -8.35 9.48 2.98
N PRO A 30 -9.05 10.32 2.21
CA PRO A 30 -10.45 10.11 1.92
C PRO A 30 -10.66 8.71 1.32
N LEU A 31 -11.74 8.06 1.74
CA LEU A 31 -12.12 6.74 1.24
C LEU A 31 -12.31 6.81 -0.27
N HIS A 32 -11.52 6.05 -1.03
CA HIS A 32 -11.63 5.99 -2.48
C HIS A 32 -12.54 4.83 -2.91
N ALA A 33 -13.12 4.88 -4.12
CA ALA A 33 -13.94 3.78 -4.63
C ALA A 33 -13.20 2.43 -4.62
N CYS A 34 -11.89 2.44 -4.90
CA CYS A 34 -11.03 1.26 -4.79
C CYS A 34 -11.04 0.66 -3.36
N ASP A 35 -10.99 1.48 -2.31
CA ASP A 35 -11.01 1.01 -0.92
C ASP A 35 -12.29 0.27 -0.56
N SER A 36 -13.42 0.82 -1.00
CA SER A 36 -14.74 0.26 -0.75
C SER A 36 -14.98 -1.04 -1.51
N LEU A 37 -14.22 -1.31 -2.58
CA LEU A 37 -14.42 -2.47 -3.45
C LEU A 37 -13.33 -3.55 -3.28
N ALA A 38 -12.12 -3.15 -2.89
CA ALA A 38 -10.95 -4.02 -2.86
C ALA A 38 -9.99 -3.76 -1.70
N GLY A 39 -10.37 -2.94 -0.70
CA GLY A 39 -9.59 -2.79 0.53
C GLY A 39 -9.39 -4.14 1.22
N ASN A 40 -8.21 -4.41 1.77
CA ASN A 40 -7.98 -5.67 2.50
C ASN A 40 -8.32 -5.47 3.99
N PRO A 41 -9.19 -6.30 4.60
CA PRO A 41 -9.61 -6.14 6.00
C PRO A 41 -8.47 -6.22 7.02
N ILE A 42 -7.37 -6.90 6.68
CA ILE A 42 -6.21 -7.08 7.58
C ILE A 42 -5.02 -6.19 7.20
N ASP A 43 -5.14 -5.35 6.17
CA ASP A 43 -4.08 -4.43 5.79
C ASP A 43 -3.92 -3.33 6.85
N PRO A 44 -2.71 -3.15 7.42
CA PRO A 44 -2.44 -2.07 8.37
C PRO A 44 -2.67 -0.67 7.77
N GLY A 45 -2.50 -0.51 6.46
CA GLY A 45 -2.67 0.76 5.72
C GLY A 45 -4.10 1.05 5.27
N ARG A 46 -5.10 0.25 5.67
CA ARG A 46 -6.49 0.45 5.22
C ARG A 46 -7.13 1.72 5.79
N VAL A 47 -7.88 2.42 4.94
CA VAL A 47 -8.63 3.62 5.33
C VAL A 47 -10.12 3.36 5.62
N GLY A 48 -10.60 2.13 5.39
CA GLY A 48 -11.98 1.69 5.64
C GLY A 48 -12.08 0.26 6.22
N PRO A 49 -13.28 -0.33 6.28
CA PRO A 49 -13.49 -1.67 6.86
C PRO A 49 -12.79 -2.79 6.05
N GLY A 50 -12.56 -2.56 4.76
CA GLY A 50 -12.04 -3.55 3.83
C GLY A 50 -13.13 -4.50 3.32
N VAL A 51 -12.75 -5.31 2.34
CA VAL A 51 -13.59 -6.24 1.60
C VAL A 51 -12.95 -7.62 1.65
N ALA A 52 -13.66 -8.56 2.29
CA ALA A 52 -13.25 -9.96 2.34
C ALA A 52 -13.17 -10.54 0.92
N THR A 53 -12.25 -11.47 0.69
CA THR A 53 -12.03 -12.08 -0.63
C THR A 53 -13.31 -12.63 -1.25
N ALA A 54 -14.17 -13.28 -0.46
CA ALA A 54 -15.45 -13.82 -0.92
C ALA A 54 -16.49 -12.76 -1.35
N ALA A 55 -16.35 -11.52 -0.87
CA ALA A 55 -17.23 -10.40 -1.21
C ALA A 55 -16.64 -9.47 -2.30
N LEU A 56 -15.40 -9.72 -2.73
CA LEU A 56 -14.69 -8.87 -3.69
C LEU A 56 -15.30 -9.05 -5.10
N ARG A 57 -15.92 -7.99 -5.62
CA ARG A 57 -16.44 -7.94 -6.99
C ARG A 57 -15.33 -7.54 -7.95
N ALA A 58 -14.64 -8.54 -8.51
CA ALA A 58 -13.35 -8.35 -9.17
C ALA A 58 -13.37 -7.31 -10.31
N GLU A 59 -14.30 -7.39 -11.27
CA GLU A 59 -14.33 -6.46 -12.40
C GLU A 59 -14.57 -5.00 -11.99
N ALA A 60 -15.55 -4.76 -11.10
CA ALA A 60 -15.83 -3.42 -10.58
C ALA A 60 -14.64 -2.87 -9.79
N ALA A 61 -13.97 -3.73 -9.00
CA ALA A 61 -12.78 -3.38 -8.26
C ALA A 61 -11.59 -3.04 -9.17
N ILE A 62 -11.35 -3.82 -10.23
CA ILE A 62 -10.25 -3.60 -11.17
C ILE A 62 -10.35 -2.19 -11.77
N GLN A 63 -11.53 -1.82 -12.29
CA GLN A 63 -11.72 -0.50 -12.88
C GLN A 63 -11.46 0.63 -11.86
N ALA A 64 -12.10 0.56 -10.70
CA ALA A 64 -11.96 1.58 -9.66
C ALA A 64 -10.51 1.72 -9.14
N CYS A 65 -9.78 0.60 -9.06
CA CYS A 65 -8.39 0.61 -8.61
C CYS A 65 -7.41 1.03 -9.70
N GLN A 66 -7.68 0.77 -10.98
CA GLN A 66 -6.91 1.35 -12.09
C GLN A 66 -7.04 2.88 -12.10
N ASP A 67 -8.25 3.41 -11.89
CA ASP A 67 -8.48 4.84 -11.77
C ASP A 67 -7.71 5.43 -10.59
N ALA A 68 -7.74 4.74 -9.44
CA ALA A 68 -7.00 5.14 -8.24
C ALA A 68 -5.49 5.17 -8.47
N VAL A 69 -4.91 4.13 -9.08
CA VAL A 69 -3.46 4.06 -9.37
C VAL A 69 -3.03 5.17 -10.33
N ARG A 70 -3.87 5.52 -11.32
CA ARG A 70 -3.58 6.65 -12.23
C ARG A 70 -3.58 7.99 -11.52
N MET A 71 -4.51 8.19 -10.58
CA MET A 71 -4.64 9.45 -9.84
C MET A 71 -3.62 9.57 -8.72
N PHE A 72 -3.22 8.45 -8.11
CA PHE A 72 -2.36 8.38 -6.93
C PHE A 72 -1.27 7.31 -7.12
N PRO A 73 -0.30 7.52 -8.03
CA PRO A 73 0.69 6.48 -8.38
C PRO A 73 1.61 6.09 -7.23
N ASP A 74 1.82 6.98 -6.25
CA ASP A 74 2.65 6.73 -5.07
C ASP A 74 1.92 6.05 -3.91
N GLU A 75 0.59 5.94 -4.00
CA GLU A 75 -0.22 5.26 -3.00
C GLU A 75 -0.20 3.74 -3.26
N LEU A 76 0.81 3.07 -2.69
CA LEU A 76 1.07 1.64 -2.86
C LEU A 76 -0.12 0.75 -2.50
N ARG A 77 -0.96 1.20 -1.57
CA ARG A 77 -2.19 0.51 -1.21
C ARG A 77 -3.09 0.27 -2.42
N PHE A 78 -3.18 1.21 -3.37
CA PHE A 78 -4.02 1.03 -4.55
C PHE A 78 -3.43 0.01 -5.52
N GLN A 79 -2.10 -0.02 -5.66
CA GLN A 79 -1.44 -1.06 -6.45
C GLN A 79 -1.67 -2.45 -5.85
N PHE A 80 -1.56 -2.57 -4.53
CA PHE A 80 -1.87 -3.80 -3.80
C PHE A 80 -3.34 -4.22 -3.96
N GLN A 81 -4.28 -3.30 -3.80
CA GLN A 81 -5.71 -3.59 -3.95
C GLN A 81 -6.07 -3.98 -5.39
N LEU A 82 -5.46 -3.34 -6.38
CA LEU A 82 -5.59 -3.72 -7.79
C LEU A 82 -5.09 -5.14 -8.04
N ALA A 83 -3.94 -5.51 -7.47
CA ALA A 83 -3.41 -6.86 -7.54
C ALA A 83 -4.33 -7.90 -6.89
N ARG A 84 -4.95 -7.57 -5.74
CA ARG A 84 -5.99 -8.41 -5.12
C ARG A 84 -7.17 -8.64 -6.04
N ALA A 85 -7.64 -7.60 -6.72
CA ALA A 85 -8.75 -7.69 -7.65
C ALA A 85 -8.40 -8.56 -8.87
N PHE A 86 -7.20 -8.40 -9.45
CA PHE A 86 -6.72 -9.27 -10.53
C PHE A 86 -6.58 -10.73 -10.11
N ARG A 87 -6.05 -10.99 -8.90
CA ARG A 87 -5.93 -12.36 -8.38
C ARG A 87 -7.32 -13.01 -8.24
N GLN A 88 -8.32 -12.28 -7.73
CA GLN A 88 -9.70 -12.76 -7.64
C GLN A 88 -10.33 -13.04 -9.01
N ALA A 89 -9.97 -12.27 -10.04
CA ALA A 89 -10.40 -12.49 -11.42
C ALA A 89 -9.61 -13.60 -12.14
N ASN A 90 -8.73 -14.33 -11.44
CA ASN A 90 -7.82 -15.31 -12.02
C ASN A 90 -6.89 -14.74 -13.13
N ARG A 91 -6.62 -13.43 -13.08
CA ARG A 91 -5.67 -12.73 -13.96
C ARG A 91 -4.29 -12.68 -13.30
N LEU A 92 -3.67 -13.86 -13.18
CA LEU A 92 -2.52 -14.06 -12.30
C LEU A 92 -1.27 -13.30 -12.75
N GLU A 93 -1.05 -13.12 -14.06
CA GLU A 93 0.04 -12.30 -14.58
C GLU A 93 -0.10 -10.83 -14.15
N ASP A 94 -1.31 -10.26 -14.27
CA ASP A 94 -1.60 -8.90 -13.80
C ASP A 94 -1.41 -8.77 -12.29
N ALA A 95 -1.89 -9.76 -11.52
CA ALA A 95 -1.72 -9.78 -10.07
C ALA A 95 -0.25 -9.78 -9.68
N LEU A 96 0.57 -10.64 -10.30
CA LEU A 96 2.02 -10.69 -10.03
C LEU A 96 2.70 -9.37 -10.31
N ARG A 97 2.41 -8.71 -11.44
CA ARG A 97 3.00 -7.42 -11.76
C ARG A 97 2.68 -6.36 -10.71
N TRP A 98 1.41 -6.23 -10.33
CA TRP A 98 0.98 -5.19 -9.40
C TRP A 98 1.39 -5.48 -7.95
N TYR A 99 1.39 -6.75 -7.53
CA TYR A 99 1.98 -7.11 -6.25
C TYR A 99 3.49 -6.83 -6.23
N THR A 100 4.22 -7.17 -7.30
CA THR A 100 5.66 -6.87 -7.41
C THR A 100 5.92 -5.37 -7.32
N SER A 101 5.19 -4.57 -8.09
CA SER A 101 5.29 -3.09 -8.05
C SER A 101 5.14 -2.51 -6.64
N ALA A 102 4.17 -2.98 -5.86
CA ALA A 102 3.97 -2.54 -4.48
C ALA A 102 5.01 -3.13 -3.52
N ALA A 103 5.40 -4.39 -3.71
CA ALA A 103 6.36 -5.12 -2.87
C ALA A 103 7.79 -4.58 -3.00
N ASP A 104 8.20 -4.15 -4.19
CA ASP A 104 9.51 -3.54 -4.45
C ASP A 104 9.72 -2.25 -3.64
N ARG A 105 8.62 -1.58 -3.27
CA ARG A 105 8.59 -0.41 -2.38
C ARG A 105 8.23 -0.76 -0.92
N GLY A 106 8.30 -2.05 -0.57
CA GLY A 106 8.15 -2.54 0.79
C GLY A 106 6.71 -2.66 1.29
N TYR A 107 5.69 -2.68 0.42
CA TYR A 107 4.31 -2.77 0.88
C TYR A 107 4.00 -4.14 1.52
N PRO A 108 3.72 -4.22 2.83
CA PRO A 108 3.69 -5.47 3.58
C PRO A 108 2.64 -6.46 3.08
N GLY A 109 1.46 -5.97 2.69
CA GLY A 109 0.40 -6.82 2.13
C GLY A 109 0.78 -7.44 0.79
N ALA A 110 1.52 -6.71 -0.05
CA ALA A 110 1.95 -7.19 -1.35
C ALA A 110 3.06 -8.24 -1.23
N LEU A 111 4.02 -7.99 -0.33
CA LEU A 111 5.05 -8.98 0.05
C LEU A 111 4.41 -10.29 0.50
N ASN A 112 3.48 -10.24 1.45
CA ASN A 112 2.78 -11.44 1.91
C ASN A 112 2.02 -12.13 0.75
N SER A 113 1.33 -11.38 -0.11
CA SER A 113 0.61 -11.95 -1.24
C SER A 113 1.54 -12.64 -2.26
N LEU A 114 2.71 -12.08 -2.56
CA LEU A 114 3.72 -12.76 -3.40
C LEU A 114 4.20 -14.05 -2.75
N GLY A 115 4.41 -14.03 -1.43
CA GLY A 115 4.75 -15.24 -0.67
C GLY A 115 3.73 -16.35 -0.89
N VAL A 116 2.44 -16.03 -0.82
CA VAL A 116 1.36 -16.98 -1.07
C VAL A 116 1.36 -17.48 -2.53
N MET A 117 1.54 -16.59 -3.50
CA MET A 117 1.56 -16.98 -4.91
C MET A 117 2.72 -17.94 -5.22
N TYR A 118 3.91 -17.69 -4.66
CA TYR A 118 5.05 -18.61 -4.80
C TYR A 118 4.91 -19.90 -3.99
N SER A 119 4.23 -19.91 -2.84
CA SER A 119 4.00 -21.17 -2.10
C SER A 119 3.03 -22.09 -2.82
N LEU A 120 2.01 -21.51 -3.47
CA LEU A 120 0.95 -22.25 -4.16
C LEU A 120 1.24 -22.49 -5.65
N GLY A 121 2.21 -21.78 -6.23
CA GLY A 121 2.45 -21.81 -7.68
C GLY A 121 1.35 -21.12 -8.49
N GLU A 122 0.71 -20.09 -7.94
CA GLU A 122 -0.34 -19.34 -8.63
C GLU A 122 0.28 -18.38 -9.66
N GLY A 123 0.17 -18.71 -10.95
CA GLY A 123 0.72 -17.89 -12.05
C GLY A 123 2.24 -17.88 -12.13
N VAL A 124 2.92 -18.61 -11.26
CA VAL A 124 4.38 -18.81 -11.22
C VAL A 124 4.70 -20.25 -10.87
N ARG A 125 5.92 -20.69 -11.17
CA ARG A 125 6.43 -21.94 -10.60
C ARG A 125 6.54 -21.81 -9.09
N ALA A 126 6.02 -22.80 -8.35
CA ALA A 126 6.13 -22.82 -6.91
C ALA A 126 7.61 -22.78 -6.45
N ASP A 127 7.91 -21.94 -5.47
CA ASP A 127 9.26 -21.72 -4.94
C ASP A 127 9.18 -21.35 -3.46
N CYS A 128 9.44 -22.33 -2.59
CA CYS A 128 9.33 -22.14 -1.15
C CYS A 128 10.41 -21.25 -0.54
N ASN A 129 11.60 -21.18 -1.16
CA ASN A 129 12.65 -20.27 -0.70
C ASN A 129 12.24 -18.82 -0.96
N LYS A 130 11.66 -18.53 -2.13
CA LYS A 130 11.07 -17.22 -2.40
C LYS A 130 9.89 -16.92 -1.50
N ALA A 131 8.98 -17.88 -1.31
CA ALA A 131 7.82 -17.70 -0.43
C ALA A 131 8.24 -17.34 1.00
N ALA A 132 9.17 -18.10 1.59
CA ALA A 132 9.70 -17.85 2.92
C ALA A 132 10.36 -16.47 3.04
N ARG A 133 11.13 -16.04 2.02
CA ARG A 133 11.74 -14.70 1.99
C ARG A 133 10.69 -13.59 1.98
N TYR A 134 9.67 -13.71 1.15
CA TYR A 134 8.58 -12.75 1.09
C TYR A 134 7.78 -12.67 2.39
N PHE A 135 7.45 -13.81 3.01
CA PHE A 135 6.79 -13.83 4.31
C PHE A 135 7.66 -13.22 5.41
N SER A 136 8.95 -13.54 5.44
CA SER A 136 9.88 -12.96 6.42
C SER A 136 9.95 -11.44 6.31
N LEU A 137 10.00 -10.90 5.07
CA LEU A 137 10.01 -9.45 4.85
C LEU A 137 8.66 -8.81 5.21
N ALA A 138 7.54 -9.45 4.87
CA ALA A 138 6.23 -8.96 5.29
C ALA A 138 6.08 -8.93 6.82
N ALA A 139 6.61 -9.94 7.53
CA ALA A 139 6.63 -10.01 8.99
C ALA A 139 7.50 -8.91 9.60
N SER A 140 8.67 -8.62 9.03
CA SER A 140 9.51 -7.50 9.50
C SER A 140 8.86 -6.13 9.31
N HIS A 141 7.92 -6.01 8.37
CA HIS A 141 7.08 -4.83 8.18
C HIS A 141 5.74 -4.90 8.96
N GLY A 142 5.57 -5.86 9.87
CA GLY A 142 4.43 -5.97 10.77
C GLY A 142 3.14 -6.47 10.12
N TYR A 143 3.21 -7.21 9.00
CA TYR A 143 2.00 -7.74 8.38
C TYR A 143 1.42 -8.91 9.20
N PRO A 144 0.16 -8.82 9.69
CA PRO A 144 -0.36 -9.77 10.68
C PRO A 144 -0.40 -11.24 10.24
N ALA A 145 -0.60 -11.50 8.95
CA ALA A 145 -0.70 -12.87 8.42
C ALA A 145 0.66 -13.51 8.11
N ALA A 146 1.75 -12.74 8.10
CA ALA A 146 3.03 -13.19 7.56
C ALA A 146 3.69 -14.27 8.42
N ASP A 147 3.70 -14.12 9.75
CA ASP A 147 4.28 -15.11 10.66
C ASP A 147 3.56 -16.46 10.59
N THR A 148 2.23 -16.43 10.49
CA THR A 148 1.42 -17.64 10.32
C THR A 148 1.76 -18.31 9.00
N ASN A 149 1.79 -17.56 7.90
CA ASN A 149 2.12 -18.10 6.59
C ASN A 149 3.54 -18.68 6.52
N LEU A 150 4.51 -18.06 7.20
CA LEU A 150 5.86 -18.59 7.32
C LEU A 150 5.88 -19.91 8.10
N ARG A 151 5.16 -19.98 9.23
CA ARG A 151 5.10 -21.17 10.09
C ARG A 151 4.39 -22.35 9.43
N THR A 152 3.35 -22.08 8.63
CA THR A 152 2.56 -23.10 7.95
C THR A 152 2.96 -23.27 6.49
N LEU A 153 4.09 -22.70 6.05
CA LEU A 153 4.56 -22.79 4.68
C LEU A 153 4.70 -24.26 4.27
N ALA A 154 3.79 -24.71 3.42
CA ALA A 154 3.80 -26.03 2.83
C ALA A 154 4.01 -25.87 1.33
N CYS A 155 5.08 -26.47 0.79
CA CYS A 155 5.28 -26.50 -0.65
C CYS A 155 4.37 -27.54 -1.27
N VAL A 156 3.71 -27.17 -2.38
CA VAL A 156 3.28 -28.18 -3.34
C VAL A 156 4.57 -28.89 -3.81
N ARG A 157 4.74 -30.16 -3.44
CA ARG A 157 5.87 -30.96 -3.96
C ARG A 157 5.73 -30.98 -5.48
N GLN A 158 6.74 -30.45 -6.17
CA GLN A 158 6.89 -30.70 -7.59
C GLN A 158 7.17 -32.21 -7.72
N VAL A 159 6.20 -32.92 -8.28
CA VAL A 159 6.37 -34.31 -8.72
C VAL A 159 7.14 -34.29 -10.03
#